data_AF-A0A9W3AAL0-F1
#
_entry.id   AF-A0A9W3AAL0-F1
#
_cell.length_a   1.000
_cell.length_b   1.000
_cell.length_c   1.000
_cell.angle_alpha   90.00
_cell.angle_beta   90.00
_cell.angle_gamma   90.00
#
_symmetry.space_group_name_H-M   'P 1'
#
loop_
_entity.id
_entity.type
_entity.pdbx_description
1 polymer ?
#
loop_
_entity_poly.entity_id
_entity_poly.type
_entity_poly.pdbx_seq_one_letter_code
_entity_poly.pdbx_strand_id
1 'polypeptide(L)'
;MSKKFYFFFSLLFLATRAALVIDVQPTRIQPGLTHNLVVNCSITENKIPLMLKINSLVLSRFASSDNSSFEELIILNYNENKSTLKTSKVPEDSIGINGASYISLTWPNPSYQEASRYKCEARGVSTSFNKISAAAYASVETDEPDTRSLVDELLHLRKETYETSNSLKEVKQKYTSLNEVLQKSVNKLNAEKQLSKNSIFTASNLFQGKRYYISRKQASNEINNAQGTCEFYGGYLAEIDTTEEYTFIVNFIQSVSTKDSTFSCVYNGLTDPEKDGIWSHIFSKKDSKFLPWGNGEPQNQADYRCICLEKSYNWRYNDLPCYFGDILRFLCEIPEDEEPLVN
;
A
#
# COMPACT_ATOMS: atom_id res chain seq x y z
N MET A 1 93.30 -21.24 9.35
CA MET A 1 92.72 -20.09 8.62
C MET A 1 91.38 -19.76 9.26
N SER A 2 91.17 -18.48 9.59
CA SER A 2 90.16 -17.97 10.53
C SER A 2 88.75 -17.83 9.94
N LYS A 3 87.75 -18.21 10.77
CA LYS A 3 86.37 -17.71 10.96
C LYS A 3 85.68 -16.89 9.85
N LYS A 4 84.40 -17.19 9.62
CA LYS A 4 83.24 -16.41 10.13
C LYS A 4 81.91 -17.06 9.75
N PHE A 5 81.16 -17.56 10.73
CA PHE A 5 79.75 -17.90 10.60
C PHE A 5 78.96 -16.62 10.91
N TYR A 6 78.17 -16.13 9.96
CA TYR A 6 77.25 -15.03 10.19
C TYR A 6 75.92 -15.60 10.71
N PHE A 7 75.59 -15.28 11.96
CA PHE A 7 74.29 -15.58 12.55
C PHE A 7 73.32 -14.47 12.13
N PHE A 8 72.38 -14.77 11.24
CA PHE A 8 71.25 -13.87 10.95
C PHE A 8 70.26 -13.97 12.11
N PHE A 9 70.23 -12.95 12.97
CA PHE A 9 69.19 -12.80 13.98
C PHE A 9 67.92 -12.31 13.28
N SER A 10 67.02 -13.23 12.96
CA SER A 10 65.66 -12.92 12.52
C SER A 10 64.88 -12.37 13.71
N LEU A 11 64.68 -11.05 13.75
CA LEU A 11 63.74 -10.41 14.67
C LEU A 11 62.31 -10.74 14.19
N LEU A 12 61.70 -11.79 14.72
CA LEU A 12 60.25 -11.98 14.59
C LEU A 12 59.55 -10.85 15.37
N PHE A 13 59.08 -9.84 14.66
CA PHE A 13 58.08 -8.91 15.20
C PHE A 13 56.76 -9.69 15.35
N LEU A 14 56.45 -10.13 16.57
CA LEU A 14 55.10 -10.52 16.96
C LEU A 14 54.23 -9.25 16.93
N ALA A 15 53.58 -8.99 15.80
CA ALA A 15 52.59 -7.94 15.69
C ALA A 15 51.38 -8.33 16.56
N THR A 16 51.29 -7.78 17.76
CA THR A 16 50.09 -7.90 18.60
C THR A 16 48.93 -7.22 17.88
N ARG A 17 47.90 -7.98 17.49
CA ARG A 17 46.69 -7.41 16.87
C ARG A 17 45.98 -6.53 17.90
N ALA A 18 45.58 -5.33 17.48
CA ALA A 18 44.76 -4.46 18.33
C ALA A 18 43.38 -5.09 18.55
N ALA A 19 42.90 -5.05 19.78
CA ALA A 19 41.61 -5.61 20.19
C ALA A 19 40.40 -4.80 19.68
N LEU A 20 40.61 -3.50 19.39
CA LEU A 20 39.62 -2.60 18.83
C LEU A 20 40.23 -1.94 17.59
N VAL A 21 39.52 -2.01 16.46
CA VAL A 21 40.01 -1.57 15.15
C VAL A 21 39.00 -0.61 14.53
N ILE A 22 39.50 0.51 14.03
CA ILE A 22 38.75 1.41 13.16
C ILE A 22 39.46 1.52 11.81
N ASP A 23 38.70 1.39 10.74
CA ASP A 23 39.16 1.49 9.35
C ASP A 23 38.28 2.49 8.59
N VAL A 24 38.91 3.32 7.76
CA VAL A 24 38.23 4.34 6.96
C VAL A 24 38.65 4.21 5.50
N GLN A 25 37.68 4.13 4.60
CA GLN A 25 37.92 3.93 3.17
C GLN A 25 37.03 4.85 2.33
N PRO A 26 37.60 5.76 1.50
CA PRO A 26 39.02 6.08 1.40
C PRO A 26 39.53 6.91 2.60
N THR A 27 40.85 6.95 2.80
CA THR A 27 41.49 7.78 3.86
C THR A 27 41.55 9.26 3.50
N ARG A 28 41.41 9.59 2.20
CA ARG A 28 41.33 10.96 1.69
C ARG A 28 40.12 11.07 0.77
N ILE A 29 39.31 12.09 0.97
CA ILE A 29 38.12 12.37 0.15
C ILE A 29 38.33 13.62 -0.68
N GLN A 30 37.72 13.65 -1.86
CA GLN A 30 37.57 14.83 -2.70
C GLN A 30 36.09 15.20 -2.72
N PRO A 31 35.65 16.19 -1.91
CA PRO A 31 34.25 16.60 -1.87
C PRO A 31 33.73 16.93 -3.28
N GLY A 32 32.62 16.31 -3.66
CA GLY A 32 32.03 16.43 -5.00
C GLY A 32 32.45 15.37 -6.02
N LEU A 33 33.50 14.58 -5.75
CA LEU A 33 33.97 13.47 -6.61
C LEU A 33 33.98 12.11 -5.89
N THR A 34 34.25 12.12 -4.59
CA THR A 34 34.17 10.89 -3.79
C THR A 34 32.71 10.50 -3.61
N HIS A 35 32.36 9.29 -4.04
CA HIS A 35 30.99 8.79 -4.01
C HIS A 35 30.58 8.28 -2.62
N ASN A 36 31.50 7.60 -1.94
CA ASN A 36 31.23 7.01 -0.63
C ASN A 36 32.48 7.09 0.26
N LEU A 37 32.26 7.36 1.54
CA LEU A 37 33.24 7.16 2.61
C LEU A 37 32.67 6.13 3.58
N VAL A 38 33.39 5.04 3.82
CA VAL A 38 32.99 3.98 4.75
C VAL A 38 33.86 4.04 5.98
N VAL A 39 33.22 4.06 7.16
CA VAL A 39 33.87 4.04 8.48
C VAL A 39 33.45 2.77 9.21
N ASN A 40 34.40 1.87 9.41
CA ASN A 40 34.19 0.58 10.05
C ASN A 40 34.83 0.58 11.44
N CYS A 41 34.06 0.19 12.46
CA CYS A 41 34.47 0.11 13.86
C CYS A 41 34.18 -1.31 14.34
N SER A 42 35.23 -2.04 14.73
CA SER A 42 35.15 -3.48 14.99
C SER A 42 35.96 -3.93 16.20
N ILE A 43 35.47 -4.96 16.89
CA ILE A 43 36.13 -5.59 18.03
C ILE A 43 36.74 -6.91 17.58
N THR A 44 38.06 -7.02 17.62
CA THR A 44 38.79 -8.25 17.26
C THR A 44 38.49 -9.35 18.28
N GLU A 45 38.12 -10.54 17.81
CA GLU A 45 37.87 -11.72 18.66
C GLU A 45 36.78 -11.52 19.74
N ASN A 46 35.93 -10.48 19.59
CA ASN A 46 34.88 -10.10 20.55
C ASN A 46 35.40 -9.89 21.99
N LYS A 47 36.68 -9.57 22.17
CA LYS A 47 37.31 -9.42 23.48
C LYS A 47 38.20 -8.19 23.50
N ILE A 48 38.18 -7.49 24.63
CA ILE A 48 39.07 -6.36 24.89
C ILE A 48 39.86 -6.67 26.17
N PRO A 49 41.20 -6.57 26.16
CA PRO A 49 42.02 -6.80 27.34
C PRO A 49 41.51 -5.98 28.53
N LEU A 50 41.45 -6.61 29.71
CA LEU A 50 40.98 -6.01 30.97
C LEU A 50 39.48 -5.69 31.04
N MET A 51 38.70 -5.98 29.98
CA MET A 51 37.25 -5.78 29.95
C MET A 51 36.51 -7.12 30.11
N LEU A 52 35.77 -7.26 31.22
CA LEU A 52 34.99 -8.45 31.54
C LEU A 52 33.73 -8.57 30.68
N LYS A 53 33.02 -7.45 30.48
CA LYS A 53 31.80 -7.37 29.66
C LYS A 53 31.78 -6.06 28.90
N ILE A 54 31.46 -6.15 27.61
CA ILE A 54 31.27 -5.00 26.72
C ILE A 54 29.79 -4.62 26.78
N ASN A 55 29.50 -3.37 27.12
CA ASN A 55 28.15 -2.84 27.26
C ASN A 55 27.70 -2.05 26.02
N SER A 56 28.62 -1.39 25.33
CA SER A 56 28.31 -0.69 24.09
C SER A 56 29.53 -0.48 23.21
N LEU A 57 29.30 -0.42 21.89
CA LEU A 57 30.25 0.08 20.91
C LEU A 57 29.74 1.41 20.36
N VAL A 58 30.60 2.43 20.37
CA VAL A 58 30.25 3.80 20.02
C VAL A 58 31.14 4.29 18.90
N LEU A 59 30.53 4.70 17.79
CA LEU A 59 31.20 5.43 16.73
C LEU A 59 30.90 6.92 16.87
N SER A 60 31.95 7.73 16.89
CA SER A 60 31.87 9.17 17.06
C SER A 60 32.84 9.88 16.13
N ARG A 61 32.60 11.16 15.86
CA ARG A 61 33.53 12.01 15.10
C ARG A 61 33.84 13.30 15.85
N PHE A 62 34.94 13.95 15.49
CA PHE A 62 35.36 15.20 16.11
C PHE A 62 34.39 16.33 15.74
N ALA A 63 33.87 17.04 16.75
CA ALA A 63 32.97 18.17 16.55
C ALA A 63 33.77 19.45 16.27
N SER A 64 33.48 20.12 15.14
CA SER A 64 34.23 21.31 14.70
C SER A 64 33.99 22.56 15.55
N SER A 65 32.98 22.58 16.42
CA SER A 65 32.54 23.80 17.14
C SER A 65 33.17 24.00 18.54
N ASP A 66 33.80 22.99 19.13
CA ASP A 66 34.49 23.09 20.41
C ASP A 66 35.68 22.12 20.42
N ASN A 67 36.90 22.66 20.50
CA ASN A 67 38.19 22.01 20.21
C ASN A 67 38.58 20.77 21.07
N SER A 68 37.63 20.12 21.75
CA SER A 68 37.87 18.93 22.57
C SER A 68 36.70 17.93 22.66
N SER A 69 35.61 18.06 21.89
CA SER A 69 34.45 17.18 22.01
C SER A 69 34.23 16.25 20.79
N PHE A 70 33.84 15.00 21.07
CA PHE A 70 33.41 14.03 20.06
C PHE A 70 31.88 13.95 20.05
N GLU A 71 31.26 14.10 18.89
CA GLU A 71 29.83 13.84 18.73
C GLU A 71 29.57 12.36 18.46
N GLU A 72 28.67 11.75 19.22
CA GLU A 72 28.29 10.34 19.08
C GLU A 72 27.34 10.17 17.91
N LEU A 73 27.78 9.43 16.90
CA LEU A 73 27.02 9.18 15.67
C LEU A 73 26.17 7.91 15.80
N ILE A 74 26.77 6.85 16.34
CA ILE A 74 26.14 5.55 16.48
C ILE A 74 26.51 4.97 17.84
N ILE A 75 25.51 4.53 18.60
CA ILE A 75 25.66 3.82 19.86
C ILE A 75 24.96 2.47 19.72
N LEU A 76 25.73 1.39 19.68
CA LEU A 76 25.24 0.02 19.69
C LEU A 76 25.36 -0.53 21.11
N ASN A 77 24.25 -0.60 21.84
CA ASN A 77 24.21 -1.12 23.22
C ASN A 77 23.97 -2.63 23.24
N TYR A 78 24.58 -3.31 24.19
CA TYR A 78 24.49 -4.75 24.41
C TYR A 78 23.77 -5.06 25.73
N ASN A 79 22.59 -5.68 25.64
CA ASN A 79 21.89 -6.30 26.76
C ASN A 79 21.85 -7.82 26.57
N GLU A 80 21.60 -8.57 27.64
CA GLU A 80 21.77 -10.04 27.67
C GLU A 80 20.98 -10.79 26.59
N ASN A 81 19.88 -10.22 26.08
CA ASN A 81 19.03 -10.85 25.06
C ASN A 81 18.74 -9.99 23.81
N LYS A 82 19.28 -8.76 23.71
CA LYS A 82 19.00 -7.86 22.56
C LYS A 82 20.02 -6.72 22.45
N SER A 83 20.43 -6.38 21.22
CA SER A 83 21.16 -5.15 20.93
C SER A 83 20.19 -4.00 20.62
N THR A 84 20.52 -2.77 21.06
CA THR A 84 19.76 -1.56 20.69
C THR A 84 20.66 -0.55 20.01
N LEU A 85 20.16 0.06 18.94
CA LEU A 85 20.88 1.04 18.15
C LEU A 85 20.30 2.44 18.42
N LYS A 86 21.17 3.40 18.75
CA LYS A 86 20.86 4.82 18.72
C LYS A 86 21.74 5.49 17.68
N THR A 87 21.15 6.34 16.87
CA THR A 87 21.85 7.04 15.79
C THR A 87 21.58 8.54 15.88
N SER A 88 22.54 9.35 15.45
CA SER A 88 22.40 10.80 15.39
C SER A 88 23.24 11.35 14.24
N LYS A 89 22.66 12.24 13.43
CA LYS A 89 23.33 12.91 12.30
C LYS A 89 23.99 11.94 11.30
N VAL A 90 23.39 10.78 11.08
CA VAL A 90 23.82 9.81 10.07
C VAL A 90 22.80 9.75 8.94
N PRO A 91 23.20 9.41 7.70
CA PRO A 91 22.27 9.26 6.58
C PRO A 91 21.35 8.04 6.80
N GLU A 92 20.13 8.10 6.29
CA GLU A 92 19.20 6.96 6.32
C GLU A 92 19.79 5.76 5.55
N ASP A 93 19.47 4.55 6.00
CA ASP A 93 19.90 3.27 5.41
C ASP A 93 21.40 3.06 5.17
N SER A 94 22.25 3.82 5.86
CA SER A 94 23.70 3.82 5.64
C SER A 94 24.50 3.10 6.74
N ILE A 95 23.84 2.25 7.52
CA ILE A 95 24.44 1.57 8.66
C ILE A 95 24.43 0.06 8.45
N GLY A 96 25.63 -0.53 8.42
CA GLY A 96 25.81 -1.97 8.49
C GLY A 96 26.12 -2.41 9.92
N ILE A 97 25.39 -3.39 10.43
CA ILE A 97 25.68 -4.02 11.73
C ILE A 97 25.86 -5.50 11.50
N ASN A 98 26.96 -6.07 12.01
CA ASN A 98 27.17 -7.51 12.02
C ASN A 98 27.33 -7.98 13.47
N GLY A 99 26.24 -8.52 14.03
CA GLY A 99 26.22 -8.99 15.42
C GLY A 99 26.52 -7.87 16.43
N ALA A 100 27.23 -8.25 17.50
CA ALA A 100 27.50 -7.39 18.65
C ALA A 100 28.92 -6.80 18.69
N SER A 101 29.62 -6.73 17.56
CA SER A 101 31.04 -6.34 17.55
C SER A 101 31.48 -5.52 16.35
N TYR A 102 30.54 -5.07 15.52
CA TYR A 102 30.83 -4.36 14.28
C TYR A 102 29.79 -3.28 13.98
N ILE A 103 30.27 -2.06 13.72
CA ILE A 103 29.52 -0.94 13.16
C ILE A 103 30.19 -0.55 11.85
N SER A 104 29.41 -0.41 10.78
CA SER A 104 29.82 0.21 9.52
C SER A 104 28.91 1.38 9.24
N LEU A 105 29.49 2.53 8.91
CA LEU A 105 28.78 3.74 8.53
C LEU A 105 29.26 4.18 7.15
N THR A 106 28.34 4.28 6.20
CA THR A 106 28.61 4.82 4.87
C THR A 106 28.12 6.26 4.78
N TRP A 107 28.98 7.17 4.35
CA TRP A 107 28.60 8.53 3.99
C TRP A 107 28.52 8.61 2.47
N PRO A 108 27.32 8.71 1.87
CA PRO A 108 27.19 8.97 0.45
C PRO A 108 27.54 10.43 0.17
N ASN A 109 28.34 10.66 -0.89
CA ASN A 109 28.80 11.97 -1.32
C ASN A 109 29.37 12.83 -0.16
N PRO A 110 30.40 12.36 0.55
CA PRO A 110 30.92 13.01 1.75
C PRO A 110 31.39 14.44 1.46
N SER A 111 31.09 15.33 2.39
CA SER A 111 31.49 16.74 2.34
C SER A 111 32.74 16.98 3.20
N TYR A 112 33.18 18.24 3.28
CA TYR A 112 34.24 18.65 4.20
C TYR A 112 33.93 18.32 5.68
N GLN A 113 32.67 18.13 6.07
CA GLN A 113 32.30 17.74 7.43
C GLN A 113 32.68 16.29 7.77
N GLU A 114 32.64 15.41 6.77
CA GLU A 114 32.93 13.98 6.93
C GLU A 114 34.44 13.68 6.91
N ALA A 115 35.26 14.63 6.45
CA ALA A 115 36.71 14.63 6.66
C ALA A 115 37.04 15.03 8.10
N SER A 116 36.81 14.08 9.00
CA SER A 116 36.95 14.27 10.44
C SER A 116 37.84 13.18 11.03
N ARG A 117 38.19 13.37 12.31
CA ARG A 117 38.80 12.32 13.12
C ARG A 117 37.69 11.51 13.78
N TYR A 118 37.60 10.24 13.41
CA TYR A 118 36.66 9.29 13.96
C TYR A 118 37.26 8.56 15.17
N LYS A 119 36.40 8.27 16.14
CA LYS A 119 36.70 7.48 17.33
C LYS A 119 35.71 6.32 17.44
N CYS A 120 36.27 5.11 17.45
CA CYS A 120 35.58 3.87 17.78
C CYS A 120 35.87 3.59 19.26
N GLU A 121 34.84 3.53 20.11
CA GLU A 121 34.98 3.37 21.55
C GLU A 121 34.12 2.21 22.05
N ALA A 122 34.76 1.21 22.65
CA ALA A 122 34.07 0.13 23.36
C ALA A 122 34.00 0.48 24.85
N ARG A 123 32.79 0.47 25.41
CA ARG A 123 32.53 0.78 26.83
C ARG A 123 32.05 -0.47 27.54
N GLY A 124 32.57 -0.71 28.73
CA GLY A 124 32.27 -1.92 29.47
C GLY A 124 32.67 -1.84 30.94
N VAL A 125 32.75 -3.00 31.57
CA VAL A 125 33.16 -3.15 32.96
C VAL A 125 34.43 -4.00 33.05
N SER A 126 35.34 -3.61 33.94
CA SER A 126 36.56 -4.37 34.22
C SER A 126 36.30 -5.58 35.12
N THR A 127 37.31 -6.41 35.31
CA THR A 127 37.29 -7.51 36.29
C THR A 127 37.10 -7.05 37.73
N SER A 128 37.41 -5.78 38.04
CA SER A 128 37.16 -5.14 39.34
C SER A 128 35.84 -4.38 39.40
N PHE A 129 34.92 -4.61 38.44
CA PHE A 129 33.61 -3.95 38.33
C PHE A 129 33.66 -2.41 38.13
N ASN A 130 34.81 -1.87 37.70
CA ASN A 130 34.92 -0.45 37.34
C ASN A 130 34.48 -0.25 35.89
N LYS A 131 33.81 0.88 35.61
CA LYS A 131 33.54 1.28 34.22
C LYS A 131 34.86 1.61 33.53
N ILE A 132 35.12 0.97 32.40
CA ILE A 132 36.30 1.21 31.57
C ILE A 132 35.90 1.38 30.11
N SER A 133 36.74 2.05 29.34
CA SER A 133 36.60 2.12 27.88
C SER A 133 37.93 1.89 27.18
N ALA A 134 37.85 1.37 25.96
CA ALA A 134 38.95 1.29 25.02
C ALA A 134 38.57 2.06 23.76
N ALA A 135 39.50 2.80 23.17
CA ALA A 135 39.24 3.62 22.00
C ALA A 135 40.31 3.44 20.92
N ALA A 136 39.89 3.44 19.67
CA ALA A 136 40.72 3.48 18.47
C ALA A 136 40.31 4.68 17.60
N TYR A 137 41.25 5.23 16.84
CA TYR A 137 41.04 6.45 16.06
C TYR A 137 41.49 6.26 14.61
N ALA A 138 40.76 6.88 13.69
CA ALA A 138 41.15 7.05 12.30
C ALA A 138 40.81 8.47 11.84
N SER A 139 41.62 9.03 10.95
CA SER A 139 41.38 10.36 10.38
C SER A 139 41.09 10.22 8.89
N VAL A 140 40.14 11.01 8.43
CA VAL A 140 39.86 11.19 7.00
C VAL A 140 40.28 12.61 6.64
N GLU A 141 41.13 12.74 5.62
CA GLU A 141 41.60 14.04 5.12
C GLU A 141 40.85 14.44 3.85
N THR A 142 40.97 15.70 3.45
CA THR A 142 40.46 16.19 2.16
C THR A 142 41.57 16.51 1.18
N ASP A 143 41.31 16.25 -0.10
CA ASP A 143 42.04 16.82 -1.22
C ASP A 143 41.13 17.78 -2.01
N GLU A 144 41.71 18.87 -2.52
CA GLU A 144 41.01 19.72 -3.48
C GLU A 144 40.91 19.01 -4.83
N PRO A 145 39.71 18.95 -5.44
CA PRO A 145 39.56 18.44 -6.80
C PRO A 145 40.33 19.31 -7.81
N ASP A 146 41.05 18.69 -8.74
CA ASP A 146 41.62 19.43 -9.85
C ASP A 146 40.58 19.71 -10.95
N THR A 147 40.83 20.77 -11.73
CA THR A 147 39.90 21.23 -12.77
C THR A 147 39.58 20.15 -13.80
N ARG A 148 40.53 19.24 -14.11
CA ARG A 148 40.31 18.19 -15.12
C ARG A 148 39.38 17.12 -14.56
N SER A 149 39.57 16.66 -13.33
CA SER A 149 38.66 15.70 -12.68
C SER A 149 37.23 16.25 -12.59
N LEU A 150 37.08 17.55 -12.30
CA LEU A 150 35.76 18.20 -12.31
C LEU A 150 35.12 18.23 -13.71
N VAL A 151 35.92 18.49 -14.77
CA VAL A 151 35.43 18.46 -16.16
C VAL A 151 35.04 17.03 -16.58
N ASP A 152 35.81 16.02 -16.21
CA ASP A 152 35.53 14.62 -16.51
C ASP A 152 34.20 14.17 -15.85
N GLU A 153 33.97 14.56 -14.59
CA GLU A 153 32.70 14.29 -13.89
C GLU A 153 31.52 15.03 -14.54
N LEU A 154 31.69 16.30 -14.93
CA LEU A 154 30.65 17.05 -15.64
C LEU A 154 30.28 16.41 -16.99
N LEU A 155 31.27 15.88 -17.72
CA LEU A 155 31.03 15.15 -18.97
C LEU A 155 30.31 13.83 -18.72
N HIS A 156 30.65 13.13 -17.64
CA HIS A 156 29.97 11.91 -17.22
C HIS A 156 28.50 12.17 -16.88
N LEU A 157 28.23 13.15 -16.01
CA LEU A 157 26.87 13.56 -15.63
C LEU A 157 26.03 13.99 -16.86
N ARG A 158 26.63 14.70 -17.82
CA ARG A 158 25.95 15.08 -19.06
C ARG A 158 25.54 13.86 -19.87
N LYS A 159 26.39 12.83 -19.94
CA LYS A 159 26.10 11.58 -20.64
C LYS A 159 24.97 10.81 -19.95
N GLU A 160 25.04 10.63 -18.63
CA GLU A 160 23.99 9.96 -17.86
C GLU A 160 22.64 10.69 -17.95
N THR A 161 22.66 12.02 -17.91
CA THR A 161 21.46 12.84 -18.09
C THR A 161 20.83 12.62 -19.47
N TYR A 162 21.66 12.51 -20.51
CA TYR A 162 21.19 12.23 -21.87
C TYR A 162 20.58 10.83 -21.98
N GLU A 163 21.23 9.81 -21.42
CA GLU A 163 20.74 8.43 -21.40
C GLU A 163 19.42 8.32 -20.62
N THR A 164 19.35 8.94 -19.44
CA THR A 164 18.14 8.99 -18.61
C THR A 164 16.98 9.68 -19.34
N SER A 165 17.25 10.80 -20.03
CA SER A 165 16.24 11.50 -20.84
C SER A 165 15.66 10.62 -21.95
N ASN A 166 16.50 9.83 -22.61
CA ASN A 166 16.06 8.89 -23.64
C ASN A 166 15.21 7.76 -23.04
N SER A 167 15.64 7.15 -21.94
CA SER A 167 14.85 6.12 -21.26
C SER A 167 13.50 6.66 -20.78
N LEU A 168 13.45 7.89 -20.26
CA LEU A 168 12.21 8.54 -19.84
C LEU A 168 11.25 8.75 -21.02
N LYS A 169 11.77 9.11 -22.19
CA LYS A 169 10.97 9.24 -23.41
C LYS A 169 10.34 7.92 -23.82
N GLU A 170 11.08 6.81 -23.73
CA GLU A 170 10.55 5.47 -24.02
C GLU A 170 9.45 5.05 -23.02
N VAL A 171 9.66 5.31 -21.72
CA VAL A 171 8.65 5.03 -20.69
C VAL A 171 7.39 5.84 -20.94
N LYS A 172 7.51 7.13 -21.27
CA LYS A 172 6.37 7.99 -21.59
C LYS A 172 5.57 7.45 -22.79
N GLN A 173 6.26 7.01 -23.84
CA GLN A 173 5.61 6.42 -25.02
C GLN A 173 4.86 5.13 -24.68
N LYS A 174 5.47 4.23 -23.89
CA LYS A 174 4.82 3.00 -23.42
C LYS A 174 3.60 3.30 -22.56
N TYR A 175 3.70 4.28 -21.66
CA TYR A 175 2.58 4.72 -20.83
C TYR A 175 1.40 5.24 -21.66
N THR A 176 1.66 6.11 -22.63
CA THR A 176 0.61 6.63 -23.53
C THR A 176 -0.07 5.50 -24.30
N SER A 177 0.71 4.60 -24.89
CA SER A 177 0.16 3.45 -25.62
C SER A 177 -0.68 2.52 -24.72
N LEU A 178 -0.21 2.26 -23.49
CA LEU A 178 -0.96 1.45 -22.53
C LEU A 178 -2.28 2.14 -22.13
N ASN A 179 -2.26 3.46 -21.91
CA ASN A 179 -3.44 4.23 -21.56
C ASN A 179 -4.50 4.21 -22.67
N GLU A 180 -4.08 4.32 -23.93
CA GLU A 180 -4.99 4.21 -25.08
C GLU A 180 -5.65 2.83 -25.18
N VAL A 181 -4.87 1.76 -24.97
CA VAL A 181 -5.40 0.37 -24.96
C VAL A 181 -6.36 0.15 -23.80
N LEU A 182 -6.05 0.68 -22.61
CA LEU A 182 -6.91 0.58 -21.45
C LEU A 182 -8.23 1.31 -21.69
N GLN A 183 -8.18 2.55 -22.19
CA GLN A 183 -9.38 3.34 -22.50
C GLN A 183 -10.27 2.62 -23.51
N LYS A 184 -9.67 2.04 -24.57
CA LYS A 184 -10.42 1.27 -25.56
C LYS A 184 -11.08 0.04 -24.95
N SER A 185 -10.40 -0.67 -24.06
CA SER A 185 -10.95 -1.83 -23.35
C SER A 185 -12.11 -1.44 -22.44
N VAL A 186 -11.97 -0.36 -21.67
CA VAL A 186 -13.03 0.17 -20.79
C VAL A 186 -14.25 0.61 -21.61
N ASN A 187 -14.06 1.38 -22.68
CA ASN A 187 -15.15 1.82 -23.54
C ASN A 187 -15.89 0.64 -24.18
N LYS A 188 -15.16 -0.41 -24.60
CA LYS A 188 -15.75 -1.64 -25.12
C LYS A 188 -16.59 -2.35 -24.05
N LEU A 189 -16.05 -2.56 -22.85
CA LEU A 189 -16.77 -3.21 -21.76
C LEU A 189 -18.01 -2.41 -21.34
N ASN A 190 -17.93 -1.08 -21.32
CA ASN A 190 -19.08 -0.22 -21.05
C ASN A 190 -20.14 -0.36 -22.13
N ALA A 191 -19.77 -0.37 -23.40
CA ALA A 191 -20.71 -0.58 -24.50
C ALA A 191 -21.38 -1.97 -24.42
N GLU A 192 -20.62 -3.03 -24.14
CA GLU A 192 -21.14 -4.39 -23.96
C GLU A 192 -22.07 -4.47 -22.74
N LYS A 193 -21.71 -3.81 -21.62
CA LYS A 193 -22.56 -3.68 -20.43
C LYS A 193 -23.88 -2.98 -20.77
N GLN A 194 -23.85 -1.89 -21.52
CA GLN A 194 -25.08 -1.18 -21.92
C GLN A 194 -25.95 -2.00 -22.87
N LEU A 195 -25.36 -2.68 -23.84
CA LEU A 195 -26.09 -3.60 -24.73
C LEU A 195 -26.75 -4.74 -23.95
N SER A 196 -26.02 -5.32 -22.98
CA SER A 196 -26.53 -6.34 -22.09
C SER A 196 -27.65 -5.81 -21.18
N LYS A 197 -27.52 -4.59 -20.63
CA LYS A 197 -28.57 -3.94 -19.84
C LYS A 197 -29.85 -3.77 -20.68
N ASN A 198 -29.72 -3.29 -21.92
CA ASN A 198 -30.85 -3.09 -22.83
C ASN A 198 -31.50 -4.40 -23.31
N SER A 199 -30.75 -5.51 -23.36
CA SER A 199 -31.28 -6.81 -23.79
C SER A 199 -32.08 -7.53 -22.70
N ILE A 200 -31.80 -7.26 -21.42
CA ILE A 200 -32.49 -7.90 -20.29
C ILE A 200 -33.44 -6.98 -19.54
N PHE A 201 -33.42 -5.67 -19.78
CA PHE A 201 -34.31 -4.71 -19.09
C PHE A 201 -35.15 -3.86 -20.05
N THR A 202 -36.24 -3.35 -19.48
CA THR A 202 -36.96 -2.16 -19.97
C THR A 202 -36.77 -1.06 -18.93
N ALA A 203 -36.43 0.16 -19.36
CA ALA A 203 -36.08 1.26 -18.46
C ALA A 203 -37.23 2.26 -18.29
N SER A 204 -37.36 2.86 -17.11
CA SER A 204 -38.27 3.97 -16.82
C SER A 204 -37.67 5.31 -17.27
N ASN A 205 -38.46 6.39 -17.14
CA ASN A 205 -37.90 7.75 -17.09
C ASN A 205 -37.11 7.97 -15.78
N LEU A 206 -36.34 9.05 -15.71
CA LEU A 206 -35.68 9.47 -14.47
C LEU A 206 -36.73 9.93 -13.45
N PHE A 207 -36.61 9.47 -12.21
CA PHE A 207 -37.44 9.89 -11.10
C PHE A 207 -36.54 10.14 -9.88
N GLN A 208 -36.48 11.39 -9.42
CA GLN A 208 -35.69 11.79 -8.25
C GLN A 208 -34.23 11.31 -8.27
N GLY A 209 -33.55 11.43 -9.42
CA GLY A 209 -32.14 11.02 -9.56
C GLY A 209 -31.92 9.52 -9.73
N LYS A 210 -32.99 8.73 -9.87
CA LYS A 210 -32.93 7.28 -10.05
C LYS A 210 -33.65 6.85 -11.31
N ARG A 211 -33.23 5.72 -11.89
CA ARG A 211 -33.96 5.03 -12.95
C ARG A 211 -34.30 3.60 -12.54
N TYR A 212 -35.51 3.20 -12.90
CA TYR A 212 -36.04 1.87 -12.60
C TYR A 212 -36.00 1.00 -13.84
N TYR A 213 -35.70 -0.28 -13.65
CA TYR A 213 -35.52 -1.25 -14.73
C TYR A 213 -36.31 -2.52 -14.44
N ILE A 214 -37.31 -2.81 -15.27
CA ILE A 214 -38.07 -4.06 -15.19
C ILE A 214 -37.39 -5.10 -16.06
N SER A 215 -37.13 -6.29 -15.49
CA SER A 215 -36.52 -7.39 -16.23
C SER A 215 -37.40 -7.86 -17.40
N ARG A 216 -36.77 -8.46 -18.41
CA ARG A 216 -37.44 -9.19 -19.49
C ARG A 216 -37.44 -10.69 -19.17
N LYS A 217 -38.21 -11.47 -19.93
CA LYS A 217 -38.41 -12.91 -19.69
C LYS A 217 -37.11 -13.72 -19.59
N GLN A 218 -36.04 -13.27 -20.25
CA GLN A 218 -34.76 -13.96 -20.30
C GLN A 218 -33.96 -13.90 -18.98
N ALA A 219 -34.34 -13.02 -18.05
CA ALA A 219 -33.61 -12.85 -16.79
C ALA A 219 -34.01 -13.90 -15.74
N SER A 220 -33.06 -14.28 -14.88
CA SER A 220 -33.35 -15.15 -13.73
C SER A 220 -34.21 -14.40 -12.71
N ASN A 221 -35.28 -15.05 -12.26
CA ASN A 221 -36.24 -14.50 -11.32
C ASN A 221 -36.04 -15.02 -9.88
N GLU A 222 -34.96 -15.76 -9.63
CA GLU A 222 -34.54 -16.07 -8.27
C GLU A 222 -34.10 -14.78 -7.57
N ILE A 223 -34.65 -14.47 -6.40
CA ILE A 223 -34.48 -13.15 -5.79
C ILE A 223 -33.01 -12.76 -5.56
N ASN A 224 -32.17 -13.72 -5.17
CA ASN A 224 -30.73 -13.47 -4.97
C ASN A 224 -30.01 -13.21 -6.30
N ASN A 225 -30.38 -13.90 -7.38
CA ASN A 225 -29.83 -13.65 -8.71
C ASN A 225 -30.32 -12.31 -9.26
N ALA A 226 -31.58 -11.96 -8.99
CA ALA A 226 -32.17 -10.67 -9.37
C ALA A 226 -31.44 -9.52 -8.65
N GLN A 227 -31.22 -9.63 -7.34
CA GLN A 227 -30.41 -8.69 -6.56
C GLN A 227 -29.00 -8.57 -7.14
N GLY A 228 -28.29 -9.68 -7.34
CA GLY A 228 -26.95 -9.67 -7.94
C GLY A 228 -26.92 -9.09 -9.35
N THR A 229 -27.99 -9.27 -10.13
CA THR A 229 -28.13 -8.65 -11.45
C THR A 229 -28.27 -7.13 -11.31
N CYS A 230 -29.12 -6.63 -10.42
CA CYS A 230 -29.24 -5.19 -10.18
C CYS A 230 -27.91 -4.58 -9.71
N GLU A 231 -27.19 -5.25 -8.81
CA GLU A 231 -25.86 -4.85 -8.32
C GLU A 231 -24.82 -4.79 -9.44
N PHE A 232 -24.81 -5.76 -10.35
CA PHE A 232 -23.92 -5.75 -11.51
C PHE A 232 -24.09 -4.49 -12.39
N TYR A 233 -25.32 -3.96 -12.50
CA TYR A 233 -25.60 -2.72 -13.22
C TYR A 233 -25.51 -1.45 -12.37
N GLY A 234 -25.05 -1.54 -11.13
CA GLY A 234 -24.80 -0.39 -10.26
C GLY A 234 -26.01 0.05 -9.41
N GLY A 235 -26.98 -0.84 -9.21
CA GLY A 235 -28.11 -0.57 -8.32
C GLY A 235 -28.46 -1.78 -7.46
N TYR A 236 -29.75 -1.93 -7.15
CA TYR A 236 -30.27 -3.00 -6.29
C TYR A 236 -31.73 -3.27 -6.64
N LEU A 237 -32.33 -4.34 -6.11
CA LEU A 237 -33.77 -4.52 -6.23
C LEU A 237 -34.49 -3.34 -5.56
N ALA A 238 -35.48 -2.78 -6.25
CA ALA A 238 -36.09 -1.50 -5.87
C ALA A 238 -36.58 -1.47 -4.41
N GLU A 239 -36.28 -0.38 -3.71
CA GLU A 239 -36.68 -0.15 -2.32
C GLU A 239 -37.75 0.95 -2.32
N ILE A 240 -39.01 0.55 -2.44
CA ILE A 240 -40.13 1.49 -2.58
C ILE A 240 -40.55 1.98 -1.19
N ASP A 241 -40.29 3.25 -0.90
CA ASP A 241 -40.45 3.80 0.45
C ASP A 241 -41.52 4.91 0.53
N THR A 242 -41.98 5.42 -0.61
CA THR A 242 -42.93 6.55 -0.66
C THR A 242 -44.10 6.32 -1.61
N THR A 243 -45.20 7.02 -1.35
CA THR A 243 -46.41 6.98 -2.19
C THR A 243 -46.13 7.50 -3.60
N GLU A 244 -45.31 8.54 -3.73
CA GLU A 244 -44.94 9.17 -4.99
C GLU A 244 -44.11 8.22 -5.86
N GLU A 245 -43.11 7.58 -5.26
CA GLU A 245 -42.25 6.59 -5.91
C GLU A 245 -43.04 5.34 -6.33
N TYR A 246 -43.89 4.82 -5.44
CA TYR A 246 -44.81 3.73 -5.75
C TYR A 246 -45.71 4.07 -6.93
N THR A 247 -46.29 5.26 -6.95
CA THR A 247 -47.18 5.70 -8.03
C THR A 247 -46.42 5.80 -9.35
N PHE A 248 -45.20 6.34 -9.35
CA PHE A 248 -44.32 6.38 -10.51
C PHE A 248 -44.02 4.97 -11.04
N ILE A 249 -43.63 4.05 -10.15
CA ILE A 249 -43.29 2.66 -10.47
C ILE A 249 -44.50 1.91 -11.02
N VAL A 250 -45.68 2.03 -10.41
CA VAL A 250 -46.91 1.37 -10.89
C VAL A 250 -47.28 1.87 -12.29
N ASN A 251 -47.22 3.18 -12.54
CA ASN A 251 -47.46 3.74 -13.88
C ASN A 251 -46.45 3.19 -14.90
N PHE A 252 -45.18 3.09 -14.52
CA PHE A 252 -44.15 2.48 -15.35
C PHE A 252 -44.45 1.00 -15.64
N ILE A 253 -44.74 0.19 -14.63
CA ILE A 253 -45.09 -1.23 -14.78
C ILE A 253 -46.32 -1.41 -15.68
N GLN A 254 -47.37 -0.61 -15.48
CA GLN A 254 -48.55 -0.62 -16.35
C GLN A 254 -48.17 -0.33 -17.81
N SER A 255 -47.31 0.67 -18.05
CA SER A 255 -46.85 1.00 -19.40
C SER A 255 -46.10 -0.16 -20.07
N VAL A 256 -45.38 -0.98 -19.30
CA VAL A 256 -44.71 -2.19 -19.80
C VAL A 256 -45.71 -3.33 -19.99
N SER A 257 -46.62 -3.55 -19.05
CA SER A 257 -47.63 -4.64 -19.10
C SER A 257 -48.65 -4.48 -20.22
N THR A 258 -48.90 -3.26 -20.71
CA THR A 258 -49.72 -3.04 -21.91
C THR A 258 -49.05 -3.54 -23.19
N LYS A 259 -47.71 -3.68 -23.20
CA LYS A 259 -46.91 -4.16 -24.34
C LYS A 259 -46.47 -5.62 -24.18
N ASP A 260 -46.30 -6.08 -22.94
CA ASP A 260 -45.95 -7.45 -22.59
C ASP A 260 -46.95 -8.00 -21.55
N SER A 261 -47.92 -8.78 -22.00
CA SER A 261 -48.94 -9.41 -21.14
C SER A 261 -48.47 -10.72 -20.49
N THR A 262 -47.22 -11.13 -20.69
CA THR A 262 -46.71 -12.44 -20.22
C THR A 262 -46.32 -12.46 -18.74
N PHE A 263 -46.33 -11.31 -18.07
CA PHE A 263 -46.08 -11.20 -16.64
C PHE A 263 -47.27 -10.58 -15.89
N SER A 264 -47.44 -10.99 -14.64
CA SER A 264 -48.47 -10.46 -13.73
C SER A 264 -47.91 -10.01 -12.38
N CYS A 265 -46.63 -10.27 -12.09
CA CYS A 265 -46.03 -10.03 -10.79
C CYS A 265 -44.62 -9.46 -10.98
N VAL A 266 -44.31 -8.35 -10.29
CA VAL A 266 -42.99 -7.69 -10.35
C VAL A 266 -42.36 -7.62 -8.95
N TYR A 267 -41.30 -8.39 -8.72
CA TYR A 267 -40.52 -8.37 -7.48
C TYR A 267 -39.82 -7.04 -7.25
N ASN A 268 -39.70 -6.72 -5.97
CA ASN A 268 -38.85 -5.65 -5.46
C ASN A 268 -37.92 -6.21 -4.36
N GLY A 269 -37.21 -5.34 -3.66
CA GLY A 269 -36.21 -5.72 -2.67
C GLY A 269 -36.74 -6.17 -1.32
N LEU A 270 -38.06 -6.25 -1.09
CA LEU A 270 -38.62 -6.55 0.23
C LEU A 270 -38.78 -8.05 0.49
N THR A 271 -38.37 -8.48 1.69
CA THR A 271 -38.47 -9.87 2.15
C THR A 271 -38.82 -9.96 3.63
N ASP A 272 -39.41 -11.08 4.05
CA ASP A 272 -39.60 -11.44 5.46
C ASP A 272 -38.83 -12.75 5.76
N PRO A 273 -37.51 -12.66 6.03
CA PRO A 273 -36.70 -13.85 6.24
C PRO A 273 -37.07 -14.60 7.53
N GLU A 274 -37.41 -13.89 8.61
CA GLU A 274 -37.66 -14.47 9.93
C GLU A 274 -39.11 -14.92 10.13
N LYS A 275 -40.04 -14.56 9.24
CA LYS A 275 -41.48 -14.87 9.31
C LYS A 275 -42.17 -14.24 10.54
N ASP A 276 -41.75 -13.03 10.90
CA ASP A 276 -42.32 -12.28 12.02
C ASP A 276 -43.26 -11.15 11.56
N GLY A 277 -43.46 -11.01 10.23
CA GLY A 277 -44.24 -9.96 9.62
C GLY A 277 -43.47 -8.66 9.41
N ILE A 278 -42.17 -8.64 9.68
CA ILE A 278 -41.30 -7.47 9.46
C ILE A 278 -40.63 -7.59 8.09
N TRP A 279 -41.13 -6.80 7.15
CA TRP A 279 -40.62 -6.76 5.78
C TRP A 279 -39.42 -5.82 5.67
N SER A 280 -38.27 -6.38 5.26
CA SER A 280 -36.99 -5.70 5.19
C SER A 280 -36.43 -5.68 3.78
N HIS A 281 -35.81 -4.57 3.40
CA HIS A 281 -35.14 -4.44 2.12
C HIS A 281 -33.83 -5.24 2.06
N ILE A 282 -33.58 -5.93 0.95
CA ILE A 282 -32.39 -6.78 0.77
C ILE A 282 -31.11 -5.95 0.75
N PHE A 283 -31.10 -4.77 0.13
CA PHE A 283 -29.87 -3.99 -0.03
C PHE A 283 -29.57 -3.14 1.22
N SER A 284 -30.47 -2.25 1.62
CA SER A 284 -30.27 -1.34 2.75
C SER A 284 -30.42 -2.00 4.12
N LYS A 285 -31.01 -3.20 4.17
CA LYS A 285 -31.34 -3.93 5.41
C LYS A 285 -32.30 -3.18 6.34
N LYS A 286 -33.04 -2.21 5.80
CA LYS A 286 -34.02 -1.44 6.56
C LYS A 286 -35.40 -2.06 6.45
N ASP A 287 -36.11 -2.10 7.58
CA ASP A 287 -37.52 -2.44 7.63
C ASP A 287 -38.34 -1.38 6.90
N SER A 288 -39.28 -1.80 6.06
CA SER A 288 -40.22 -0.90 5.40
C SER A 288 -41.53 -0.80 6.17
N LYS A 289 -42.02 0.43 6.30
CA LYS A 289 -43.37 0.73 6.79
C LYS A 289 -44.34 1.01 5.64
N PHE A 290 -43.83 1.12 4.42
CA PHE A 290 -44.62 1.40 3.24
C PHE A 290 -45.01 0.07 2.58
N LEU A 291 -46.17 -0.46 2.96
CA LEU A 291 -46.68 -1.75 2.49
C LEU A 291 -48.11 -1.60 1.94
N PRO A 292 -48.29 -1.09 0.70
CA PRO A 292 -49.60 -0.95 0.05
C PRO A 292 -50.16 -2.31 -0.39
N TRP A 293 -50.54 -3.14 0.58
CA TRP A 293 -51.09 -4.48 0.40
C TRP A 293 -52.33 -4.51 -0.50
N GLY A 294 -52.43 -5.57 -1.30
CA GLY A 294 -53.65 -5.97 -1.99
C GLY A 294 -54.76 -6.29 -0.99
N ASN A 295 -56.01 -6.29 -1.48
CA ASN A 295 -57.14 -6.62 -0.62
C ASN A 295 -57.04 -8.09 -0.16
N GLY A 296 -56.89 -8.31 1.14
CA GLY A 296 -56.73 -9.64 1.72
C GLY A 296 -55.27 -10.11 1.90
N GLU A 297 -54.29 -9.26 1.56
CA GLU A 297 -52.86 -9.54 1.75
C GLU A 297 -52.28 -8.82 2.98
N PRO A 298 -51.19 -9.35 3.57
CA PRO A 298 -50.52 -10.60 3.24
C PRO A 298 -51.29 -11.83 3.74
N GLN A 299 -51.30 -12.91 2.96
CA GLN A 299 -51.90 -14.19 3.37
C GLN A 299 -51.04 -14.96 4.39
N ASN A 300 -49.77 -14.57 4.57
CA ASN A 300 -48.82 -15.15 5.54
C ASN A 300 -48.75 -16.68 5.44
N GLN A 301 -48.78 -17.21 4.21
CA GLN A 301 -48.63 -18.65 3.99
C GLN A 301 -47.21 -19.11 4.32
N ALA A 302 -47.05 -20.39 4.66
CA ALA A 302 -45.85 -20.91 5.30
C ALA A 302 -44.53 -20.56 4.58
N ASP A 303 -44.50 -20.41 3.26
CA ASP A 303 -43.27 -20.14 2.48
C ASP A 303 -43.24 -18.78 1.76
N TYR A 304 -44.16 -17.87 2.09
CA TYR A 304 -44.31 -16.60 1.38
C TYR A 304 -43.43 -15.53 2.04
N ARG A 305 -42.18 -15.46 1.59
CA ARG A 305 -41.13 -14.59 2.17
C ARG A 305 -40.72 -13.43 1.27
N CYS A 306 -41.32 -13.32 0.09
CA CYS A 306 -41.03 -12.30 -0.90
C CYS A 306 -42.31 -11.58 -1.30
N ILE A 307 -42.18 -10.38 -1.84
CA ILE A 307 -43.32 -9.55 -2.22
C ILE A 307 -43.23 -9.13 -3.68
N CYS A 308 -44.37 -9.02 -4.35
CA CYS A 308 -44.44 -8.42 -5.66
C CYS A 308 -45.60 -7.45 -5.82
N LEU A 309 -45.48 -6.58 -6.81
CA LEU A 309 -46.59 -5.79 -7.33
C LEU A 309 -47.41 -6.69 -8.26
N GLU A 310 -48.61 -7.07 -7.86
CA GLU A 310 -49.46 -8.06 -8.53
C GLU A 310 -50.58 -7.41 -9.35
N LYS A 311 -50.66 -7.77 -10.63
CA LYS A 311 -51.56 -7.20 -11.63
C LYS A 311 -53.03 -7.38 -11.24
N SER A 312 -53.40 -8.54 -10.72
CA SER A 312 -54.78 -8.82 -10.28
C SER A 312 -55.22 -7.96 -9.08
N TYR A 313 -54.27 -7.42 -8.31
CA TYR A 313 -54.53 -6.47 -7.21
C TYR A 313 -54.31 -5.00 -7.61
N ASN A 314 -54.36 -4.70 -8.91
CA ASN A 314 -54.05 -3.38 -9.46
C ASN A 314 -52.64 -2.90 -9.08
N TRP A 315 -51.66 -3.82 -9.18
CA TRP A 315 -50.25 -3.60 -8.84
C TRP A 315 -50.02 -3.20 -7.39
N ARG A 316 -50.87 -3.68 -6.47
CA ARG A 316 -50.61 -3.65 -5.03
C ARG A 316 -49.76 -4.84 -4.61
N TYR A 317 -49.24 -4.78 -3.39
CA TYR A 317 -48.39 -5.84 -2.87
C TYR A 317 -49.14 -7.15 -2.64
N ASN A 318 -48.49 -8.25 -3.01
CA ASN A 318 -48.87 -9.63 -2.77
C ASN A 318 -47.64 -10.36 -2.21
N ASP A 319 -47.80 -11.13 -1.14
CA ASP A 319 -46.75 -12.03 -0.66
C ASP A 319 -46.76 -13.34 -1.47
N LEU A 320 -45.57 -13.89 -1.70
CA LEU A 320 -45.38 -15.12 -2.48
C LEU A 320 -44.05 -15.81 -2.15
N PRO A 321 -43.84 -17.06 -2.58
CA PRO A 321 -42.55 -17.72 -2.42
C PRO A 321 -41.50 -16.97 -3.25
N CYS A 322 -40.28 -16.84 -2.74
CA CYS A 322 -39.18 -16.14 -3.41
C CYS A 322 -38.71 -16.74 -4.76
N TYR A 323 -39.34 -17.82 -5.18
CA TYR A 323 -39.19 -18.45 -6.49
C TYR A 323 -40.59 -18.79 -7.02
N PHE A 324 -41.00 -18.12 -8.10
CA PHE A 324 -42.35 -18.30 -8.65
C PHE A 324 -42.40 -18.12 -10.18
N GLY A 325 -42.17 -19.21 -10.92
CA GLY A 325 -42.56 -19.41 -12.33
C GLY A 325 -42.16 -18.36 -13.40
N ASP A 326 -42.76 -18.51 -14.58
CA ASP A 326 -42.46 -17.72 -15.80
C ASP A 326 -43.15 -16.33 -15.86
N ILE A 327 -44.13 -16.10 -14.98
CA ILE A 327 -44.97 -14.88 -14.97
C ILE A 327 -44.35 -13.74 -14.17
N LEU A 328 -43.17 -13.96 -13.63
CA LEU A 328 -42.49 -13.03 -12.75
C LEU A 328 -41.49 -12.17 -13.50
N ARG A 329 -41.37 -10.91 -13.09
CA ARG A 329 -40.25 -10.01 -13.41
C ARG A 329 -39.72 -9.41 -12.12
N PHE A 330 -38.57 -8.77 -12.16
CA PHE A 330 -38.05 -8.01 -11.03
C PHE A 330 -37.75 -6.58 -11.44
N LEU A 331 -37.78 -5.68 -10.46
CA LEU A 331 -37.54 -4.26 -10.61
C LEU A 331 -36.20 -3.91 -9.96
N CYS A 332 -35.26 -3.43 -10.75
CA CYS A 332 -34.07 -2.76 -10.22
C CYS A 332 -34.32 -1.26 -10.07
N GLU A 333 -33.64 -0.68 -9.09
CA GLU A 333 -33.47 0.75 -8.88
C GLU A 333 -31.99 1.07 -9.01
N ILE A 334 -31.64 1.99 -9.91
CA ILE A 334 -30.26 2.36 -10.19
C ILE A 334 -30.13 3.89 -10.02
N PRO A 335 -29.32 4.36 -9.05
CA PRO A 335 -28.96 5.77 -8.95
C PRO A 335 -28.23 6.21 -10.23
N GLU A 336 -28.64 7.36 -10.78
CA GLU A 336 -27.97 7.98 -11.92
C GLU A 336 -27.24 9.21 -11.36
N ASP A 337 -25.99 9.03 -10.94
CA ASP A 337 -25.11 10.17 -10.61
C ASP A 337 -24.86 10.98 -11.90
N GLU A 338 -24.79 12.32 -11.80
CA GLU A 338 -24.28 13.15 -12.90
C GLU A 338 -22.88 12.63 -13.26
N GLU A 339 -22.72 12.07 -14.47
CA GLU A 339 -21.39 11.64 -14.95
C GLU A 339 -20.39 12.75 -14.66
N PRO A 340 -19.26 12.48 -13.95
CA PRO A 340 -18.24 13.49 -13.79
C PRO A 340 -17.79 13.88 -15.20
N LEU A 341 -17.98 15.15 -15.55
CA LEU A 341 -17.47 15.75 -16.77
C LEU A 341 -15.99 15.37 -16.89
N VAL A 342 -15.70 14.42 -17.77
CA VAL A 342 -14.34 14.13 -18.21
C VAL A 342 -13.93 15.32 -19.07
N ASN A 343 -13.41 16.36 -18.40
CA ASN A 343 -12.75 17.50 -19.04
C ASN A 343 -11.37 17.11 -19.56
#